data_AF-A0A3M0GHG6-F1
#
_entry.id   AF-A0A3M0GHG6-F1
#
_cell.length_a   1.000
_cell.length_b   1.000
_cell.length_c   1.000
_cell.angle_alpha   90.00
_cell.angle_beta   90.00
_cell.angle_gamma   90.00
#
_symmetry.space_group_name_H-M   'P 1'
#
loop_
_entity.id
_entity.type
_entity.pdbx_description
1 polymer ?
#
loop_
_entity_poly.entity_id
_entity_poly.type
_entity_poly.pdbx_seq_one_letter_code
_entity_poly.pdbx_strand_id
1 'polypeptide(L)'
;MKLSFFLLVLGFILSMHSQTNTIQIRLIDQNIGYPAGDAVDTGYIPESNDDGLNQIFIENGATAYYPGQHYVQELGPRVHFVECNCDTGNFAQELNDYLSVVEIATISPENGAYTDLMEYQLLDEFDGDLTGNTTANGNLITTNDRLNEIFEEYSVYFSEQFFATSQQSHLRRIYDAACNCNVVDLKAALDAEPDIIESTQFIYFGILGLNDITNLDFKFYPNPVENNIEITTTEKIETFTLMNSLGQTVSKSKNINNLNQVLITLETGMYLLKITTTNQKEGNYRLVKK
;
A
#
# COMPACT_ATOMS: atom_id res chain seq x y z
N MET A 1 -52.03 -32.66 -3.70
CA MET A 1 -52.18 -31.21 -3.44
C MET A 1 -51.52 -30.94 -2.09
N LYS A 2 -50.36 -30.31 -1.91
CA LYS A 2 -49.37 -29.56 -2.72
C LYS A 2 -48.00 -30.02 -2.18
N LEU A 3 -47.09 -30.47 -3.03
CA LEU A 3 -46.09 -29.69 -3.78
C LEU A 3 -44.79 -29.50 -2.97
N SER A 4 -43.74 -30.08 -3.54
CA SER A 4 -42.32 -30.05 -3.20
C SER A 4 -41.77 -28.74 -2.63
N PHE A 5 -40.84 -28.86 -1.67
CA PHE A 5 -39.78 -27.88 -1.41
C PHE A 5 -38.49 -28.68 -1.16
N PHE A 6 -37.85 -29.10 -2.25
CA PHE A 6 -36.63 -28.52 -2.80
C PHE A 6 -35.37 -28.86 -1.97
N LEU A 7 -34.74 -29.94 -2.42
CA LEU A 7 -33.32 -30.23 -2.31
C LEU A 7 -32.51 -28.97 -2.69
N LEU A 8 -31.69 -28.46 -1.78
CA LEU A 8 -30.54 -27.62 -2.14
C LEU A 8 -29.41 -27.84 -1.14
N VAL A 9 -28.94 -29.10 -1.08
CA VAL A 9 -27.65 -29.47 -0.52
C VAL A 9 -26.81 -29.93 -1.70
N LEU A 10 -26.14 -29.00 -2.37
CA LEU A 10 -24.92 -29.21 -3.18
C LEU A 10 -24.53 -27.86 -3.81
N GLY A 11 -23.29 -27.41 -3.58
CA GLY A 11 -22.67 -26.37 -4.41
C GLY A 11 -22.16 -25.11 -3.70
N PHE A 12 -21.53 -25.23 -2.53
CA PHE A 12 -20.62 -24.19 -2.03
C PHE A 12 -19.36 -24.85 -1.47
N ILE A 13 -18.58 -25.48 -2.36
CA ILE A 13 -17.16 -25.73 -2.12
C ILE A 13 -16.45 -25.33 -3.41
N LEU A 14 -15.38 -24.54 -3.26
CA LEU A 14 -14.45 -24.05 -4.29
C LEU A 14 -14.85 -22.77 -5.04
N SER A 15 -14.90 -21.68 -4.29
CA SER A 15 -14.19 -20.47 -4.71
C SER A 15 -13.09 -20.17 -3.69
N MET A 16 -12.15 -21.12 -3.55
CA MET A 16 -10.84 -20.79 -2.99
C MET A 16 -10.20 -19.82 -3.99
N HIS A 17 -10.40 -18.53 -3.76
CA HIS A 17 -9.54 -17.53 -4.34
C HIS A 17 -8.15 -17.90 -3.83
N SER A 18 -7.19 -18.07 -4.74
CA SER A 18 -5.79 -18.16 -4.39
C SER A 18 -5.44 -16.85 -3.67
N GLN A 19 -5.54 -16.84 -2.34
CA GLN A 19 -5.06 -15.74 -1.54
C GLN A 19 -3.54 -15.88 -1.55
N THR A 20 -2.86 -14.93 -2.17
CA THR A 20 -1.42 -14.83 -2.02
C THR A 20 -1.14 -14.56 -0.56
N ASN A 21 -0.38 -15.44 0.09
CA ASN A 21 0.00 -15.25 1.47
C ASN A 21 1.25 -14.37 1.52
N THR A 22 1.28 -13.44 2.46
CA THR A 22 2.40 -12.52 2.64
C THR A 22 3.05 -12.78 3.99
N ILE A 23 4.37 -12.80 4.00
CA ILE A 23 5.18 -12.80 5.22
C ILE A 23 5.93 -11.46 5.24
N GLN A 24 5.81 -10.74 6.34
CA GLN A 24 6.62 -9.56 6.60
C GLN A 24 7.96 -10.02 7.18
N ILE A 25 9.05 -9.48 6.64
CA ILE A 25 10.41 -9.72 7.09
C ILE A 25 10.97 -8.40 7.58
N ARG A 26 11.53 -8.38 8.78
CA ARG A 26 12.37 -7.28 9.26
C ARG A 26 13.83 -7.73 9.20
N LEU A 27 14.66 -7.00 8.45
CA LEU A 27 16.08 -7.30 8.29
C LEU A 27 16.88 -6.77 9.49
N ILE A 28 17.97 -7.44 9.85
CA ILE A 28 18.91 -6.96 10.88
C ILE A 28 19.60 -5.67 10.42
N ASP A 29 20.01 -5.61 9.15
CA ASP A 29 20.63 -4.45 8.52
C ASP A 29 19.90 -4.15 7.21
N GLN A 30 19.57 -2.88 6.97
CA GLN A 30 18.87 -2.44 5.75
C GLN A 30 19.61 -2.77 4.45
N ASN A 31 20.92 -3.05 4.52
CA ASN A 31 21.76 -3.32 3.35
C ASN A 31 22.00 -4.82 3.13
N ILE A 32 21.53 -5.72 4.01
CA ILE A 32 21.76 -7.17 3.92
C ILE A 32 20.41 -7.87 3.82
N GLY A 33 20.21 -8.66 2.75
CA GLY A 33 18.90 -9.22 2.40
C GLY A 33 17.99 -8.24 1.67
N TYR A 34 18.51 -7.11 1.19
CA TYR A 34 17.73 -6.13 0.45
C TYR A 34 17.31 -6.68 -0.92
N PRO A 35 16.08 -6.41 -1.43
CA PRO A 35 15.61 -6.89 -2.72
C PRO A 35 16.57 -6.58 -3.87
N ALA A 36 16.94 -7.62 -4.63
CA ALA A 36 17.77 -7.52 -5.82
C ALA A 36 16.87 -7.30 -7.05
N GLY A 37 16.28 -6.11 -7.17
CA GLY A 37 15.46 -5.76 -8.33
C GLY A 37 14.80 -4.39 -8.17
N ASP A 38 14.80 -3.59 -9.24
CA ASP A 38 13.94 -2.42 -9.31
C ASP A 38 12.50 -2.88 -9.65
N ALA A 39 11.50 -2.15 -9.16
CA ALA A 39 10.08 -2.38 -9.41
C ALA A 39 9.65 -2.07 -10.86
N VAL A 40 10.41 -2.49 -11.87
CA VAL A 40 10.19 -2.09 -13.27
C VAL A 40 9.46 -3.17 -14.06
N ASP A 41 8.26 -2.80 -14.52
CA ASP A 41 7.43 -3.37 -15.59
C ASP A 41 7.03 -4.86 -15.56
N THR A 42 7.65 -5.73 -14.75
CA THR A 42 7.38 -7.19 -14.74
C THR A 42 6.97 -7.78 -13.39
N GLY A 43 6.85 -6.94 -12.35
CA GLY A 43 6.58 -7.38 -10.98
C GLY A 43 7.86 -7.66 -10.20
N TYR A 44 7.76 -7.69 -8.89
CA TYR A 44 8.89 -8.01 -8.02
C TYR A 44 9.29 -9.48 -8.17
N ILE A 45 10.59 -9.74 -8.29
CA ILE A 45 11.17 -11.08 -8.28
C ILE A 45 11.55 -11.47 -6.84
N PRO A 46 11.49 -12.76 -6.47
CA PRO A 46 11.86 -13.25 -5.14
C PRO A 46 13.39 -13.35 -5.00
N GLU A 47 14.12 -12.26 -5.22
CA GLU A 47 15.57 -12.20 -5.13
C GLU A 47 16.01 -11.07 -4.19
N SER A 48 17.05 -11.33 -3.43
CA SER A 48 17.73 -10.42 -2.51
C SER A 48 19.22 -10.36 -2.83
N ASN A 49 19.93 -9.44 -2.20
CA ASN A 49 21.38 -9.35 -2.26
C ASN A 49 22.12 -10.34 -1.32
N ASP A 50 21.41 -11.32 -0.74
CA ASP A 50 21.97 -12.37 0.12
C ASP A 50 21.67 -13.78 -0.44
N ASP A 51 22.72 -14.57 -0.66
CA ASP A 51 22.62 -15.90 -1.27
C ASP A 51 21.86 -16.91 -0.40
N GLY A 52 22.00 -16.82 0.93
CA GLY A 52 21.33 -17.73 1.85
C GLY A 52 19.83 -17.44 1.92
N LEU A 53 19.44 -16.16 1.96
CA LEU A 53 18.04 -15.75 1.90
C LEU A 53 17.40 -16.17 0.57
N ASN A 54 18.14 -16.04 -0.54
CA ASN A 54 17.68 -16.50 -1.87
C ASN A 54 17.44 -18.02 -1.90
N GLN A 55 18.28 -18.81 -1.22
CA GLN A 55 18.08 -20.25 -1.12
C GLN A 55 16.78 -20.58 -0.37
N ILE A 56 16.51 -19.90 0.74
CA ILE A 56 15.25 -20.07 1.50
C ILE A 56 14.04 -19.70 0.63
N PHE A 57 14.12 -18.61 -0.13
CA PHE A 57 13.08 -18.19 -1.06
C PHE A 57 12.78 -19.25 -2.13
N ILE A 58 13.82 -19.85 -2.72
CA ILE A 58 13.68 -20.92 -3.72
C ILE A 58 13.04 -22.16 -3.10
N GLU A 59 13.52 -22.59 -1.93
CA GLU A 59 13.03 -23.81 -1.25
C GLU A 59 11.56 -23.70 -0.84
N ASN A 60 11.10 -22.49 -0.50
CA ASN A 60 9.73 -22.23 -0.09
C ASN A 60 8.83 -21.70 -1.22
N GLY A 61 9.33 -21.59 -2.45
CA GLY A 61 8.52 -21.17 -3.60
C GLY A 61 7.99 -19.74 -3.46
N ALA A 62 8.82 -18.82 -2.97
CA ALA A 62 8.52 -17.39 -2.98
C ALA A 62 8.25 -16.92 -4.42
N THR A 63 7.27 -16.05 -4.59
CA THR A 63 6.83 -15.52 -5.89
C THR A 63 7.17 -14.05 -6.09
N ALA A 64 7.35 -13.30 -5.00
CA ALA A 64 7.78 -11.91 -5.03
C ALA A 64 8.46 -11.54 -3.71
N TYR A 65 9.40 -10.61 -3.76
CA TYR A 65 10.04 -10.01 -2.59
C TYR A 65 10.26 -8.51 -2.84
N TYR A 66 9.78 -7.66 -1.93
CA TYR A 66 9.78 -6.21 -2.14
C TYR A 66 9.96 -5.40 -0.87
N PRO A 67 10.49 -4.17 -0.97
CA PRO A 67 10.62 -3.29 0.18
C PRO A 67 9.23 -2.83 0.64
N GLY A 68 9.03 -2.87 1.94
CA GLY A 68 7.91 -2.23 2.60
C GLY A 68 8.15 -0.74 2.80
N GLN A 69 7.10 -0.03 3.17
CA GLN A 69 7.25 1.17 3.98
C GLN A 69 6.86 0.78 5.40
N HIS A 70 7.29 1.52 6.42
CA HIS A 70 6.84 1.31 7.78
C HIS A 70 6.74 2.66 8.47
N TYR A 71 5.70 2.86 9.28
CA TYR A 71 5.42 4.16 9.90
C TYR A 71 6.51 4.54 10.92
N VAL A 72 7.01 3.55 11.67
CA VAL A 72 8.19 3.72 12.51
C VAL A 72 9.41 3.93 11.61
N GLN A 73 9.92 5.17 11.59
CA GLN A 73 10.96 5.64 10.67
C GLN A 73 12.21 4.74 10.65
N GLU A 74 12.61 4.22 11.82
CA GLU A 74 13.79 3.35 11.97
C GLU A 74 13.60 1.96 11.34
N LEU A 75 12.35 1.51 11.21
CA LEU A 75 12.01 0.22 10.63
C LEU A 75 11.71 0.28 9.15
N GLY A 76 11.30 1.44 8.64
CA GLY A 76 10.99 1.68 7.23
C GLY A 76 11.95 0.99 6.25
N PRO A 77 13.27 1.22 6.33
CA PRO A 77 14.22 0.62 5.38
C PRO A 77 14.55 -0.85 5.65
N ARG A 78 14.06 -1.43 6.74
CA ARG A 78 14.35 -2.81 7.17
C ARG A 78 13.15 -3.75 6.98
N VAL A 79 11.94 -3.21 6.85
CA VAL A 79 10.71 -3.98 6.65
C VAL A 79 10.49 -4.29 5.17
N HIS A 80 10.26 -5.55 4.88
CA HIS A 80 10.08 -6.11 3.55
C HIS A 80 8.94 -7.11 3.56
N PHE A 81 8.43 -7.45 2.39
CA PHE A 81 7.35 -8.42 2.23
C PHE A 81 7.77 -9.48 1.22
N VAL A 82 7.53 -10.74 1.56
CA VAL A 82 7.66 -11.87 0.65
C VAL A 82 6.30 -12.50 0.44
N GLU A 83 5.97 -12.75 -0.82
CA GLU A 83 4.74 -13.44 -1.22
C GLU A 83 5.06 -14.87 -1.62
N CYS A 84 4.17 -15.80 -1.29
CA CYS A 84 4.27 -17.17 -1.76
C CYS A 84 2.89 -17.83 -1.90
N ASN A 85 2.86 -18.95 -2.63
CA ASN A 85 1.78 -19.94 -2.57
C ASN A 85 2.30 -21.22 -1.91
N CYS A 86 2.65 -21.11 -0.63
CA CYS A 86 3.44 -22.08 0.12
C CYS A 86 2.90 -22.33 1.55
N ASP A 87 3.56 -23.22 2.29
CA ASP A 87 3.36 -23.36 3.74
C ASP A 87 4.05 -22.18 4.45
N THR A 88 3.27 -21.14 4.75
CA THR A 88 3.79 -19.93 5.39
C THR A 88 4.27 -20.14 6.82
N GLY A 89 3.79 -21.18 7.51
CA GLY A 89 4.27 -21.52 8.84
C GLY A 89 5.71 -22.01 8.81
N ASN A 90 6.00 -22.98 7.92
CA ASN A 90 7.37 -23.47 7.72
C ASN A 90 8.28 -22.36 7.18
N PHE A 91 7.82 -21.60 6.18
CA PHE A 91 8.64 -20.55 5.57
C PHE A 91 8.99 -19.44 6.57
N ALA A 92 8.02 -18.97 7.38
CA ALA A 92 8.30 -17.99 8.42
C ALA A 92 9.27 -18.54 9.48
N GLN A 93 9.18 -19.82 9.83
CA GLN A 93 10.11 -20.45 10.76
C GLN A 93 11.54 -20.49 10.20
N GLU A 94 11.73 -20.93 8.96
CA GLU A 94 13.05 -20.97 8.32
C GLU A 94 13.67 -19.57 8.19
N LEU A 95 12.86 -18.56 7.90
CA LEU A 95 13.30 -17.16 7.91
C LEU A 95 13.72 -16.71 9.31
N ASN A 96 12.95 -17.02 10.36
CA ASN A 96 13.31 -16.71 11.75
C ASN A 96 14.56 -17.45 12.23
N ASP A 97 14.87 -18.62 11.65
CA ASP A 97 16.10 -19.36 11.95
C ASP A 97 17.33 -18.77 11.23
N TYR A 98 17.13 -17.93 10.21
CA TYR A 98 18.19 -17.28 9.43
C TYR A 98 18.65 -15.94 10.02
N LEU A 99 19.14 -16.03 11.25
CA LEU A 99 19.52 -14.90 12.12
C LEU A 99 20.74 -14.08 11.65
N SER A 100 21.37 -14.41 10.53
CA SER A 100 22.41 -13.55 9.93
C SER A 100 21.82 -12.37 9.15
N VAL A 101 20.54 -12.46 8.75
CA VAL A 101 19.88 -11.49 7.88
C VAL A 101 18.53 -11.07 8.43
N VAL A 102 17.74 -12.03 8.95
CA VAL A 102 16.37 -11.80 9.42
C VAL A 102 16.38 -11.54 10.93
N GLU A 103 15.82 -10.42 11.36
CA GLU A 103 15.55 -10.13 12.77
C GLU A 103 14.26 -10.81 13.22
N ILE A 104 13.20 -10.68 12.41
CA ILE A 104 11.91 -11.32 12.65
C ILE A 104 11.16 -11.51 11.32
N ALA A 105 10.48 -12.63 11.20
CA ALA A 105 9.57 -12.94 10.11
C ALA A 105 8.21 -13.39 10.66
N THR A 106 7.14 -12.76 10.17
CA THR A 106 5.79 -12.93 10.70
C THR A 106 4.79 -13.02 9.55
N ILE A 107 3.72 -13.79 9.75
CA ILE A 107 2.71 -14.02 8.72
C ILE A 107 1.68 -12.89 8.78
N SER A 108 1.42 -12.22 7.65
CA SER A 108 0.40 -11.18 7.58
C SER A 108 -0.96 -11.74 7.96
N PRO A 109 -1.68 -11.10 8.91
CA PRO A 109 -2.98 -11.60 9.37
C PRO A 109 -4.05 -11.52 8.27
N GLU A 110 -3.90 -10.52 7.40
CA GLU A 110 -4.74 -10.28 6.24
C GLU A 110 -3.87 -9.81 5.08
N ASN A 111 -4.33 -10.00 3.84
CA ASN A 111 -3.60 -9.54 2.68
C ASN A 111 -3.42 -8.02 2.74
N GLY A 112 -2.17 -7.56 2.67
CA GLY A 112 -1.83 -6.15 2.75
C GLY A 112 -1.74 -5.61 4.18
N ALA A 113 -1.92 -6.41 5.23
CA ALA A 113 -1.77 -5.95 6.62
C ALA A 113 -0.32 -6.10 7.12
N TYR A 114 0.14 -5.12 7.88
CA TYR A 114 1.37 -5.25 8.67
C TYR A 114 1.20 -6.31 9.75
N THR A 115 2.31 -6.94 10.12
CA THR A 115 2.32 -8.02 11.12
C THR A 115 2.66 -7.55 12.52
N ASP A 116 3.13 -6.31 12.63
CA ASP A 116 3.65 -5.70 13.84
C ASP A 116 3.03 -4.33 14.12
N LEU A 117 2.12 -3.85 13.27
CA LEU A 117 1.43 -2.57 13.40
C LEU A 117 -0.09 -2.76 13.45
N MET A 118 -0.73 -2.06 14.37
CA MET A 118 -2.18 -1.97 14.46
C MET A 118 -2.62 -0.63 15.00
N GLU A 119 -3.90 -0.32 14.83
CA GLU A 119 -4.55 0.81 15.46
C GLU A 119 -5.46 0.31 16.60
N TYR A 120 -5.50 1.06 17.69
CA TYR A 120 -6.48 0.88 18.76
C TYR A 120 -7.09 2.22 19.16
N GLN A 121 -8.35 2.19 19.59
CA GLN A 121 -9.06 3.34 20.09
C GLN A 121 -9.38 3.14 21.57
N LEU A 122 -8.95 4.07 22.42
CA LEU A 122 -9.30 4.08 23.85
C LEU A 122 -10.77 4.45 24.06
N LEU A 123 -11.37 3.90 25.12
CA LEU A 123 -12.73 4.22 25.56
C LEU A 123 -12.80 5.56 26.32
N ASP A 124 -11.75 5.98 27.01
CA ASP A 124 -11.63 7.30 27.63
C ASP A 124 -10.36 7.99 27.13
N GLU A 125 -10.38 9.33 27.04
CA GLU A 125 -9.26 10.12 26.54
C GLU A 125 -8.06 10.12 27.49
N PHE A 126 -8.24 9.78 28.76
CA PHE A 126 -7.18 9.88 29.78
C PHE A 126 -6.74 8.53 30.37
N ASP A 127 -7.39 7.44 29.95
CA ASP A 127 -7.16 6.10 30.50
C ASP A 127 -6.40 5.22 29.49
N GLY A 128 -5.07 5.34 29.48
CA GLY A 128 -4.18 4.71 28.49
C GLY A 128 -3.28 5.68 27.73
N ASP A 129 -3.22 6.94 28.17
CA ASP A 129 -2.35 7.96 27.59
C ASP A 129 -0.87 7.64 27.78
N LEU A 130 -0.05 7.92 26.76
CA LEU A 130 1.40 7.72 26.84
C LEU A 130 2.04 8.73 27.79
N THR A 131 2.86 8.23 28.73
CA THR A 131 3.56 9.09 29.71
C THR A 131 4.84 9.71 29.16
N GLY A 132 5.32 9.25 28.00
CA GLY A 132 6.63 9.60 27.43
C GLY A 132 7.81 8.84 28.06
N ASN A 133 7.56 7.89 28.96
CA ASN A 133 8.58 7.03 29.56
C ASN A 133 8.51 5.60 28.99
N THR A 134 9.61 4.87 29.13
CA THR A 134 9.71 3.45 28.78
C THR A 134 10.20 2.61 29.96
N THR A 135 9.89 1.32 29.95
CA THR A 135 10.47 0.35 30.89
C THR A 135 11.94 0.10 30.56
N ALA A 136 12.66 -0.60 31.45
CA ALA A 136 14.06 -0.97 31.22
C ALA A 136 14.26 -1.84 29.96
N ASN A 137 13.20 -2.51 29.50
CA ASN A 137 13.20 -3.35 28.30
C ASN A 137 12.75 -2.58 27.04
N GLY A 138 12.48 -1.27 27.16
CA GLY A 138 12.07 -0.42 26.04
C GLY A 138 10.57 -0.37 25.76
N ASN A 139 9.74 -1.04 26.56
CA ASN A 139 8.28 -1.02 26.37
C ASN A 139 7.70 0.32 26.83
N LEU A 140 6.64 0.79 26.16
CA LEU A 140 6.02 2.07 26.49
C LEU A 140 5.25 2.01 27.82
N ILE A 141 5.23 3.14 28.54
CA ILE A 141 4.45 3.31 29.77
C ILE A 141 3.28 4.26 29.51
N THR A 142 2.08 3.77 29.80
CA THR A 142 0.80 4.48 29.73
C THR A 142 0.27 4.85 31.12
N THR A 143 -0.78 5.66 31.17
CA THR A 143 -1.50 6.00 32.42
C THR A 143 -2.36 4.86 32.98
N ASN A 144 -2.51 3.74 32.25
CA ASN A 144 -3.34 2.61 32.66
C ASN A 144 -2.48 1.36 32.94
N ASP A 145 -2.60 0.82 34.16
CA ASP A 145 -1.79 -0.33 34.60
C ASP A 145 -2.05 -1.60 33.78
N ARG A 146 -3.31 -1.85 33.40
CA ARG A 146 -3.67 -3.04 32.62
C ARG A 146 -3.12 -2.97 31.19
N LEU A 147 -3.16 -1.79 30.58
CA LEU A 147 -2.54 -1.56 29.28
C LEU A 147 -1.02 -1.70 29.36
N ASN A 148 -0.40 -1.29 30.46
CA ASN A 148 1.04 -1.49 30.69
C ASN A 148 1.42 -2.98 30.77
N GLU A 149 0.60 -3.81 31.42
CA GLU A 149 0.80 -5.27 31.45
C GLU A 149 0.77 -5.87 30.04
N ILE A 150 -0.22 -5.47 29.22
CA ILE A 150 -0.34 -5.92 27.83
C ILE A 150 0.84 -5.44 27.00
N PHE A 151 1.21 -4.16 27.12
CA PHE A 151 2.34 -3.59 26.37
C PHE A 151 3.67 -4.25 26.74
N GLU A 152 3.83 -4.67 27.99
CA GLU A 152 4.99 -5.44 28.42
C GLU A 152 4.98 -6.87 27.88
N GLU A 153 3.85 -7.59 27.99
CA GLU A 153 3.68 -8.96 27.51
C GLU A 153 3.94 -9.08 26.00
N TYR A 154 3.41 -8.14 25.22
CA TYR A 154 3.49 -8.14 23.77
C TYR A 154 4.65 -7.27 23.24
N SER A 155 5.53 -6.78 24.11
CA SER A 155 6.72 -6.01 23.71
C SER A 155 6.37 -4.83 22.77
N VAL A 156 5.37 -4.04 23.15
CA VAL A 156 4.95 -2.82 22.45
C VAL A 156 5.98 -1.73 22.72
N TYR A 157 6.74 -1.36 21.68
CA TYR A 157 7.84 -0.40 21.76
C TYR A 157 7.50 0.95 21.12
N PHE A 158 6.39 1.01 20.40
CA PHE A 158 5.95 2.21 19.68
C PHE A 158 4.46 2.39 19.81
N SER A 159 4.04 3.64 20.03
CA SER A 159 2.65 4.04 19.94
C SER A 159 2.58 5.55 19.80
N GLU A 160 1.67 6.02 18.96
CA GLU A 160 1.45 7.44 18.72
C GLU A 160 -0.02 7.72 18.51
N GLN A 161 -0.45 8.89 18.94
CA GLN A 161 -1.82 9.36 18.71
C GLN A 161 -1.99 9.79 17.25
N PHE A 162 -2.87 9.12 16.50
CA PHE A 162 -3.04 9.33 15.06
C PHE A 162 -3.51 10.77 14.74
N PHE A 163 -4.44 11.31 15.54
CA PHE A 163 -4.98 12.66 15.36
C PHE A 163 -4.63 13.61 16.52
N ALA A 164 -3.35 13.70 16.87
CA ALA A 164 -2.88 14.46 18.04
C ALA A 164 -3.31 15.93 18.12
N THR A 165 -3.54 16.59 16.98
CA THR A 165 -3.94 18.01 16.94
C THR A 165 -5.46 18.22 16.89
N SER A 166 -6.24 17.14 16.86
CA SER A 166 -7.69 17.22 16.72
C SER A 166 -8.35 17.81 17.97
N GLN A 167 -9.36 18.65 17.75
CA GLN A 167 -10.21 19.16 18.83
C GLN A 167 -11.33 18.18 19.19
N GLN A 168 -11.51 17.11 18.42
CA GLN A 168 -12.54 16.10 18.64
C GLN A 168 -12.01 14.96 19.50
N SER A 169 -12.60 14.77 20.69
CA SER A 169 -12.19 13.75 21.66
C SER A 169 -12.17 12.32 21.07
N HIS A 170 -13.16 11.95 20.25
CA HIS A 170 -13.18 10.62 19.62
C HIS A 170 -12.01 10.38 18.66
N LEU A 171 -11.46 11.41 18.02
CA LEU A 171 -10.27 11.28 17.17
C LEU A 171 -8.97 11.27 17.97
N ARG A 172 -8.94 11.97 19.11
CA ARG A 172 -7.78 11.96 20.02
C ARG A 172 -7.58 10.62 20.72
N ARG A 173 -8.60 9.76 20.77
CA ARG A 173 -8.46 8.44 21.40
C ARG A 173 -7.88 7.36 20.48
N ILE A 174 -7.50 7.72 19.25
CA ILE A 174 -6.99 6.77 18.25
C ILE A 174 -5.47 6.77 18.28
N TYR A 175 -4.89 5.58 18.43
CA TYR A 175 -3.46 5.36 18.51
C TYR A 175 -3.02 4.27 17.56
N ASP A 176 -1.89 4.49 16.90
CA ASP A 176 -1.13 3.41 16.28
C ASP A 176 -0.26 2.75 17.35
N ALA A 177 0.01 1.45 17.22
CA ALA A 177 0.95 0.70 18.05
C ALA A 177 1.80 -0.22 17.19
N ALA A 178 3.10 -0.29 17.51
CA ALA A 178 3.99 -1.30 16.96
C ALA A 178 4.61 -2.19 18.04
N CYS A 179 4.74 -3.48 17.73
CA CYS A 179 5.22 -4.49 18.67
C CYS A 179 6.30 -5.41 18.08
N ASN A 180 7.10 -6.04 18.94
CA ASN A 180 7.96 -7.16 18.55
C ASN A 180 7.23 -8.48 18.81
N CYS A 181 6.05 -8.62 18.21
CA CYS A 181 5.10 -9.69 18.49
C CYS A 181 4.29 -10.08 17.25
N ASN A 182 3.44 -11.10 17.39
CA ASN A 182 2.36 -11.35 16.45
C ASN A 182 1.21 -10.39 16.75
N VAL A 183 0.94 -9.44 15.85
CA VAL A 183 -0.10 -8.41 16.06
C VAL A 183 -1.50 -9.00 16.22
N VAL A 184 -1.76 -10.21 15.74
CA VAL A 184 -3.06 -10.90 15.98
C VAL A 184 -3.27 -11.14 17.46
N ASP A 185 -2.23 -11.56 18.17
CA ASP A 185 -2.32 -11.91 19.58
C ASP A 185 -2.42 -10.63 20.43
N LEU A 186 -1.69 -9.57 20.08
CA LEU A 186 -1.84 -8.25 20.71
C LEU A 186 -3.26 -7.70 20.50
N LYS A 187 -3.77 -7.77 19.27
CA LYS A 187 -5.13 -7.33 18.96
C LYS A 187 -6.16 -8.09 19.80
N ALA A 188 -6.02 -9.42 19.91
CA ALA A 188 -6.91 -10.24 20.73
C ALA A 188 -6.84 -9.88 22.22
N ALA A 189 -5.66 -9.56 22.74
CA ALA A 189 -5.49 -9.11 24.12
C ALA A 189 -6.17 -7.75 24.36
N LEU A 190 -6.03 -6.80 23.45
CA LEU A 190 -6.70 -5.50 23.54
C LEU A 190 -8.23 -5.62 23.40
N ASP A 191 -8.72 -6.46 22.48
CA ASP A 191 -10.15 -6.73 22.31
C ASP A 191 -10.78 -7.38 23.57
N ALA A 192 -9.97 -8.01 24.41
CA ALA A 192 -10.41 -8.60 25.68
C ALA A 192 -10.56 -7.57 26.82
N GLU A 193 -10.23 -6.29 26.59
CA GLU A 193 -10.29 -5.20 27.57
C GLU A 193 -11.34 -4.14 27.20
N PRO A 194 -12.65 -4.48 27.17
CA PRO A 194 -13.71 -3.58 26.67
C PRO A 194 -13.95 -2.34 27.55
N ASP A 195 -13.45 -2.35 28.79
CA ASP A 195 -13.52 -1.19 29.69
C ASP A 195 -12.45 -0.14 29.37
N ILE A 196 -11.44 -0.48 28.57
CA ILE A 196 -10.31 0.38 28.18
C ILE A 196 -10.31 0.63 26.66
N ILE A 197 -10.65 -0.38 25.87
CA ILE A 197 -10.54 -0.39 24.41
C ILE A 197 -11.94 -0.32 23.78
N GLU A 198 -12.16 0.71 22.96
CA GLU A 198 -13.38 0.89 22.19
C GLU A 198 -13.35 0.08 20.88
N SER A 199 -12.21 0.05 20.19
CA SER A 199 -12.03 -0.74 18.97
C SER A 199 -10.57 -0.98 18.64
N THR A 200 -10.31 -1.96 17.79
CA THR A 200 -8.98 -2.25 17.23
C THR A 200 -9.08 -2.62 15.75
N GLN A 201 -8.06 -2.28 14.97
CA GLN A 201 -7.98 -2.65 13.55
C GLN A 201 -6.55 -2.87 13.09
N PHE A 202 -6.36 -3.72 12.08
CA PHE A 202 -5.06 -3.86 11.44
C PHE A 202 -4.76 -2.64 10.56
N ILE A 203 -3.48 -2.27 10.49
CA ILE A 203 -3.02 -1.25 9.55
C ILE A 203 -2.57 -1.96 8.28
N TYR A 204 -3.02 -1.44 7.13
CA TYR A 204 -2.69 -1.99 5.83
C TYR A 204 -1.60 -1.17 5.15
N PHE A 205 -0.61 -1.84 4.54
CA PHE A 205 0.31 -1.21 3.61
C PHE A 205 -0.39 -1.09 2.24
N GLY A 206 -0.67 0.14 1.85
CA GLY A 206 -1.17 0.41 0.51
C GLY A 206 -0.05 0.32 -0.51
N ILE A 207 -0.06 -0.69 -1.40
CA ILE A 207 0.63 -0.57 -2.69
C ILE A 207 -0.24 0.37 -3.54
N LEU A 208 -0.03 1.68 -3.39
CA LEU A 208 -0.55 2.64 -4.34
C LEU A 208 0.23 2.45 -5.63
N GLY A 209 -0.33 1.67 -6.55
CA GLY A 209 0.12 1.56 -7.92
C GLY A 209 -0.01 2.91 -8.61
N LEU A 210 0.95 3.79 -8.39
CA LEU A 210 1.26 4.83 -9.36
C LEU A 210 1.86 4.08 -10.53
N ASN A 211 1.06 3.78 -11.56
CA ASN A 211 1.64 3.55 -12.86
C ASN A 211 2.55 4.75 -13.11
N ASP A 212 3.86 4.54 -13.17
CA ASP A 212 4.79 5.62 -13.46
C ASP A 212 4.22 6.40 -14.64
N ILE A 213 4.05 7.72 -14.46
CA ILE A 213 3.74 8.59 -15.58
C ILE A 213 4.98 8.53 -16.46
N THR A 214 5.03 7.56 -17.36
CA THR A 214 6.02 7.53 -18.43
C THR A 214 5.75 8.80 -19.21
N ASN A 215 6.55 9.84 -18.94
CA ASN A 215 6.38 11.14 -19.55
C ASN A 215 6.51 10.92 -21.05
N LEU A 216 5.39 10.99 -21.77
CA LEU A 216 5.39 11.02 -23.21
C LEU A 216 6.22 12.25 -23.60
N ASP A 217 7.35 12.06 -24.29
CA ASP A 217 8.16 13.15 -24.83
C ASP A 217 7.38 13.79 -25.98
N PHE A 218 6.47 14.67 -25.59
CA PHE A 218 5.53 15.37 -26.45
C PHE A 218 5.52 16.84 -26.05
N LYS A 219 5.77 17.67 -27.06
CA LYS A 219 5.72 19.13 -26.95
C LYS A 219 4.83 19.65 -28.05
N PHE A 220 4.11 20.73 -27.78
CA PHE A 220 3.33 21.42 -28.79
C PHE A 220 3.44 22.92 -28.65
N TYR A 221 3.32 23.62 -29.76
CA TYR A 221 3.38 25.08 -29.83
C TYR A 221 2.52 25.61 -30.98
N PRO A 222 2.02 26.86 -30.90
CA PRO A 222 2.03 27.72 -29.72
C PRO A 222 1.00 27.28 -28.66
N ASN A 223 1.27 27.62 -27.41
CA ASN A 223 0.30 27.56 -26.30
C ASN A 223 0.51 28.83 -25.45
N PRO A 224 -0.41 29.82 -25.46
CA PRO A 224 -1.77 29.78 -26.01
C PRO A 224 -1.87 29.67 -27.54
N VAL A 225 -2.85 28.90 -28.03
CA VAL A 225 -3.09 28.65 -29.45
C VAL A 225 -4.18 29.56 -30.02
N GLU A 226 -4.01 30.00 -31.27
CA GLU A 226 -5.04 30.68 -32.05
C GLU A 226 -5.79 29.71 -32.96
N ASN A 227 -5.12 29.13 -33.96
CA ASN A 227 -5.77 28.29 -34.98
C ASN A 227 -5.17 26.89 -35.12
N ASN A 228 -3.86 26.75 -34.95
CA ASN A 228 -3.15 25.50 -35.17
C ASN A 228 -2.04 25.30 -34.14
N ILE A 229 -1.76 24.04 -33.82
CA ILE A 229 -0.58 23.63 -33.07
C ILE A 229 0.32 22.77 -33.96
N GLU A 230 1.62 22.91 -33.75
CA GLU A 230 2.65 21.98 -34.18
C GLU A 230 3.03 21.08 -33.02
N ILE A 231 3.40 19.84 -33.34
CA ILE A 231 3.65 18.79 -32.36
C ILE A 231 5.02 18.18 -32.64
N THR A 232 5.81 18.04 -31.58
CA THR A 232 7.08 17.32 -31.60
C THR A 232 6.99 16.14 -30.64
N THR A 233 7.20 14.93 -31.15
CA THR A 233 7.27 13.72 -30.33
C THR A 233 8.11 12.65 -31.02
N THR A 234 8.71 11.76 -30.24
CA THR A 234 9.41 10.57 -30.72
C THR A 234 8.48 9.37 -30.93
N GLU A 235 7.23 9.45 -30.43
CA GLU A 235 6.27 8.35 -30.48
C GLU A 235 5.19 8.55 -31.56
N LYS A 236 4.68 7.45 -32.11
CA LYS A 236 3.59 7.50 -33.10
C LYS A 236 2.25 7.71 -32.39
N ILE A 237 1.63 8.85 -32.65
CA ILE A 237 0.31 9.19 -32.08
C ILE A 237 -0.80 8.38 -32.76
N GLU A 238 -1.68 7.78 -31.96
CA GLU A 238 -2.89 7.11 -32.43
C GLU A 238 -4.10 8.05 -32.38
N THR A 239 -4.29 8.76 -31.27
CA THR A 239 -5.43 9.68 -31.10
C THR A 239 -5.09 10.95 -30.33
N PHE A 240 -5.81 12.02 -30.71
CA PHE A 240 -5.94 13.28 -30.00
C PHE A 240 -7.36 13.34 -29.45
N THR A 241 -7.51 13.59 -28.15
CA THR A 241 -8.82 13.79 -27.50
C THR A 241 -8.80 15.13 -26.80
N LEU A 242 -9.66 16.03 -27.20
CA LEU A 242 -9.79 17.35 -26.59
C LEU A 242 -10.98 17.35 -25.63
N MET A 243 -10.77 17.82 -24.41
CA MET A 243 -11.78 17.92 -23.37
C MET A 243 -11.93 19.36 -22.87
N ASN A 244 -13.14 19.75 -22.50
CA ASN A 244 -13.39 21.04 -21.84
C ASN A 244 -13.03 20.98 -20.33
N SER A 245 -13.19 22.11 -19.63
CA SER A 245 -12.91 22.22 -18.19
C SER A 245 -13.78 21.33 -17.29
N LEU A 246 -14.90 20.82 -17.80
CA LEU A 246 -15.77 19.86 -17.10
C LEU A 246 -15.40 18.40 -17.39
N GLY A 247 -14.32 18.15 -18.14
CA GLY A 247 -13.88 16.80 -18.53
C GLY A 247 -14.69 16.18 -19.67
N GLN A 248 -15.59 16.93 -20.31
CA GLN A 248 -16.38 16.41 -21.42
C GLN A 248 -15.54 16.43 -22.71
N THR A 249 -15.60 15.33 -23.47
CA THR A 249 -14.90 15.25 -24.78
C THR A 249 -15.58 16.17 -25.79
N VAL A 250 -14.82 17.17 -26.26
CA VAL A 250 -15.23 18.12 -27.30
C VAL A 250 -14.90 17.56 -28.68
N SER A 251 -13.78 16.84 -28.81
CA SER A 251 -13.36 16.24 -30.07
C SER A 251 -12.45 15.04 -29.85
N LYS A 252 -12.51 14.09 -30.77
CA LYS A 252 -11.54 12.99 -30.87
C LYS A 252 -11.11 12.85 -32.33
N SER A 253 -9.82 12.92 -32.59
CA SER A 253 -9.26 12.84 -33.94
C SER A 253 -8.03 11.93 -33.98
N LYS A 254 -7.74 11.35 -35.15
CA LYS A 254 -6.54 10.53 -35.39
C LYS A 254 -5.44 11.28 -36.14
N ASN A 255 -5.71 12.53 -36.52
CA ASN A 255 -4.85 13.33 -37.38
C ASN A 255 -4.83 14.77 -36.88
N ILE A 256 -3.64 15.36 -36.85
CA ILE A 256 -3.38 16.73 -36.40
C ILE A 256 -4.15 17.79 -37.22
N ASN A 257 -4.38 17.56 -38.51
CA ASN A 257 -5.14 18.48 -39.36
C ASN A 257 -6.61 18.58 -38.90
N ASN A 258 -7.19 17.46 -38.48
CA ASN A 258 -8.56 17.44 -37.96
C ASN A 258 -8.63 18.09 -36.57
N LEU A 259 -7.58 17.91 -35.73
CA LEU A 259 -7.47 18.65 -34.48
C LEU A 259 -7.41 20.17 -34.75
N ASN A 260 -6.56 20.61 -35.66
CA ASN A 260 -6.41 22.03 -36.02
C ASN A 260 -7.72 22.63 -36.58
N GLN A 261 -8.50 21.89 -37.36
CA GLN A 261 -9.83 22.34 -37.80
C GLN A 261 -10.79 22.59 -36.64
N VAL A 262 -10.75 21.73 -35.61
CA VAL A 262 -11.55 21.92 -34.40
C VAL A 262 -11.03 23.12 -33.60
N LEU A 263 -9.71 23.29 -33.47
CA LEU A 263 -9.13 24.41 -32.72
C LEU A 263 -9.64 25.77 -33.24
N ILE A 264 -9.84 25.93 -34.55
CA ILE A 264 -10.37 27.16 -35.16
C ILE A 264 -11.77 27.52 -34.63
N THR A 265 -12.60 26.53 -34.30
CA THR A 265 -14.00 26.75 -33.90
C THR A 265 -14.20 26.79 -32.38
N LEU A 266 -13.15 26.56 -31.59
CA LEU A 266 -13.23 26.59 -30.13
C LEU A 266 -13.36 28.01 -29.60
N GLU A 267 -14.19 28.14 -28.57
CA GLU A 267 -14.24 29.35 -27.74
C GLU A 267 -12.95 29.51 -26.94
N THR A 268 -12.57 30.78 -26.70
CA THR A 268 -11.47 31.16 -25.80
C THR A 268 -11.63 30.49 -24.44
N GLY A 269 -10.58 29.83 -23.95
CA GLY A 269 -10.66 29.11 -22.69
C GLY A 269 -9.57 28.06 -22.47
N MET A 270 -9.70 27.31 -21.38
CA MET A 270 -8.81 26.21 -21.06
C MET A 270 -9.42 24.88 -21.46
N TYR A 271 -8.60 24.04 -22.10
CA TYR A 271 -8.95 22.70 -22.52
C TYR A 271 -7.85 21.73 -22.09
N LEU A 272 -8.19 20.45 -22.02
CA LEU A 272 -7.25 19.36 -21.82
C LEU A 272 -7.09 18.58 -23.12
N LEU A 273 -5.87 18.56 -23.65
CA LEU A 273 -5.49 17.74 -24.79
C LEU A 273 -4.88 16.43 -24.29
N LYS A 274 -5.63 15.34 -24.45
CA LYS A 274 -5.15 13.98 -24.22
C LYS A 274 -4.61 13.40 -25.53
N ILE A 275 -3.42 12.80 -25.45
CA ILE A 275 -2.74 12.11 -26.54
C ILE A 275 -2.65 10.64 -26.16
N THR A 276 -2.97 9.75 -27.08
CA THR A 276 -2.72 8.31 -26.93
C THR A 276 -1.83 7.86 -28.08
N THR A 277 -0.73 7.18 -27.77
CA THR A 277 0.19 6.62 -28.78
C THR A 277 -0.23 5.21 -29.18
N THR A 278 0.32 4.70 -30.29
CA THR A 278 0.03 3.33 -30.74
C THR A 278 0.49 2.25 -29.76
N ASN A 279 1.37 2.60 -28.83
CA ASN A 279 1.85 1.72 -27.76
C ASN A 279 1.01 1.87 -26.47
N GLN A 280 -0.17 2.48 -26.56
CA GLN A 280 -1.09 2.74 -25.45
C GLN A 280 -0.55 3.66 -24.34
N LYS A 281 0.51 4.42 -24.59
CA LYS A 281 0.93 5.48 -23.67
C LYS A 281 0.02 6.68 -23.80
N GLU A 282 -0.27 7.33 -22.68
CA GLU A 282 -1.14 8.49 -22.61
C GLU A 282 -0.41 9.72 -22.06
N GLY A 283 -0.66 10.89 -22.65
CA GLY A 283 -0.20 12.18 -22.16
C GLY A 283 -1.34 13.18 -22.07
N ASN A 284 -1.45 13.92 -20.97
CA ASN A 284 -2.49 14.91 -20.74
C ASN A 284 -1.88 16.30 -20.64
N TYR A 285 -2.25 17.20 -21.55
CA TYR A 285 -1.63 18.52 -21.66
C TYR A 285 -2.66 19.64 -21.59
N ARG A 286 -2.39 20.65 -20.77
CA ARG A 286 -3.21 21.86 -20.71
C ARG A 286 -3.02 22.69 -21.98
N LEU A 287 -4.11 22.94 -22.70
CA LEU A 287 -4.17 23.79 -23.89
C LEU A 287 -4.96 25.07 -23.56
N VAL A 288 -4.40 26.23 -23.89
CA VAL A 288 -5.06 27.53 -23.71
C VAL A 288 -5.45 28.08 -25.08
N LYS A 289 -6.75 28.20 -25.35
CA LYS A 289 -7.28 28.81 -26.58
C LYS A 289 -7.41 30.32 -26.38
N LYS A 290 -6.85 31.11 -27.30
CA LYS A 290 -7.09 32.56 -27.38
C LYS A 290 -8.44 32.87 -28.00
#